data_AF-A0A850NP55-F1
#
_entry.id   AF-A0A850NP55-F1
#
_cell.length_a   1.000
_cell.length_b   1.000
_cell.length_c   1.000
_cell.angle_alpha   90.00
_cell.angle_beta   90.00
_cell.angle_gamma   90.00
#
_symmetry.space_group_name_H-M   'P 1'
#
loop_
_entity.id
_entity.type
_entity.pdbx_description
1 polymer ?
#
loop_
_entity_poly.entity_id
_entity_poly.type
_entity_poly.pdbx_seq_one_letter_code
_entity_poly.pdbx_strand_id
1 'polypeptide(L)' 'DVGLAGGTFVDIPVDAALTDGLLVTGPAWPAHGAWLAQFLAVLGAKISL' A
#
# COMPACT_ATOMS: atom_id res chain seq x y z
N ASP A 1 2.01 -4.52 17.08
CA ASP A 1 2.26 -5.36 15.88
C ASP A 1 0.93 -5.63 15.21
N VAL A 2 0.90 -5.71 13.88
CA VAL A 2 -0.29 -6.07 13.09
C VAL A 2 -0.87 -7.43 13.51
N GLY A 3 -0.01 -8.37 13.94
CA GLY A 3 -0.46 -9.68 14.42
C GLY A 3 -1.35 -9.62 15.66
N LEU A 4 -1.14 -8.63 16.54
CA LEU A 4 -1.98 -8.43 17.74
C LEU A 4 -3.39 -7.93 17.38
N ALA A 5 -3.57 -7.39 16.18
CA ALA A 5 -4.85 -6.96 15.63
C ALA A 5 -5.46 -7.99 14.65
N GLY A 6 -4.88 -9.20 14.56
CA GLY A 6 -5.33 -10.25 13.65
C GLY A 6 -4.87 -10.09 12.19
N GLY A 7 -3.99 -9.12 11.91
CA GLY A 7 -3.38 -8.94 10.59
C GLY A 7 -2.19 -9.86 10.35
N THR A 8 -1.86 -10.11 9.08
CA THR A 8 -0.64 -10.82 8.68
C THR A 8 0.42 -9.81 8.31
N PHE A 9 1.58 -9.83 8.98
CA PHE A 9 2.73 -9.03 8.56
C PHE A 9 3.30 -9.63 7.27
N VAL A 10 3.53 -8.78 6.27
CA VAL A 10 4.12 -9.18 4.98
C VAL A 10 5.44 -8.43 4.83
N ASP A 11 6.52 -9.20 4.71
CA ASP A 11 7.86 -8.64 4.51
C ASP A 11 8.05 -8.29 3.03
N ILE A 12 8.11 -6.99 2.74
CA ILE A 12 8.30 -6.42 1.39
C ILE A 12 9.42 -5.38 1.43
N PRO A 13 10.08 -5.07 0.29
CA PRO A 13 11.07 -4.00 0.21
C PRO A 13 10.55 -2.65 0.76
N VAL A 14 11.44 -1.84 1.35
CA VAL A 14 11.06 -0.59 2.04
C VAL A 14 10.41 0.47 1.13
N ASP A 15 10.64 0.37 -0.18
CA ASP A 15 10.10 1.22 -1.23
C ASP A 15 8.86 0.63 -1.93
N ALA A 16 8.42 -0.57 -1.52
CA ALA A 16 7.23 -1.23 -2.06
C ALA A 16 5.97 -0.93 -1.24
N ALA A 17 4.80 -1.14 -1.84
CA ALA A 17 3.50 -1.06 -1.19
C ALA A 17 2.66 -2.30 -1.51
N LEU A 18 1.76 -2.67 -0.60
CA LEU A 18 0.84 -3.80 -0.72
C LEU A 18 -0.60 -3.29 -0.72
N THR A 19 -1.44 -3.87 -1.60
CA THR A 19 -2.90 -3.70 -1.57
C THR A 19 -3.57 -5.01 -1.19
N ASP A 20 -4.41 -4.97 -0.15
CA ASP A 20 -5.32 -6.04 0.23
C ASP A 20 -6.77 -5.52 0.24
N GLY A 21 -7.53 -5.85 -0.80
CA GLY A 21 -8.85 -5.27 -1.03
C GLY A 21 -8.79 -3.75 -1.20
N LEU A 22 -9.29 -3.00 -0.21
CA LEU A 22 -9.26 -1.53 -0.17
C LEU A 22 -8.14 -0.97 0.72
N LEU A 23 -7.40 -1.83 1.41
CA LEU A 23 -6.32 -1.43 2.31
C LEU A 23 -5.01 -1.35 1.53
N VAL A 24 -4.45 -0.14 1.41
CA VAL A 24 -3.12 0.09 0.83
C VAL A 24 -2.14 0.42 1.94
N THR A 25 -1.04 -0.33 2.06
CA THR A 25 -0.02 -0.15 3.11
C THR A 25 1.39 -0.13 2.52
N GLY A 26 2.35 0.45 3.24
CA GLY A 26 3.77 0.45 2.87
C GLY A 26 4.66 0.49 4.12
N PRO A 27 5.92 0.01 4.07
CA PRO A 27 6.77 -0.09 5.25
C PRO A 27 7.22 1.27 5.82
N ALA A 28 7.50 2.25 4.96
CA ALA A 28 7.95 3.58 5.35
C ALA A 28 7.74 4.61 4.21
N TRP A 29 8.18 5.85 4.44
CA TRP A 29 8.10 6.94 3.46
C TRP A 29 8.72 6.68 2.07
N PRO A 30 9.74 5.81 1.88
CA PRO A 30 10.21 5.49 0.53
C PRO A 30 9.13 4.87 -0.36
N ALA A 31 8.13 4.21 0.25
CA ALA A 31 7.02 3.59 -0.46
C ALA A 31 5.96 4.59 -0.97
N HIS A 32 6.05 5.89 -0.67
CA HIS A 32 4.99 6.85 -1.02
C HIS A 32 4.63 6.85 -2.52
N GLY A 33 5.60 6.68 -3.41
CA GLY A 33 5.33 6.61 -4.86
C GLY A 33 4.47 5.39 -5.21
N ALA A 34 4.88 4.20 -4.77
CA ALA A 34 4.15 2.96 -4.99
C ALA A 34 2.79 2.96 -4.29
N TRP A 35 2.74 3.48 -3.06
CA TRP A 35 1.53 3.59 -2.26
C TRP A 35 0.49 4.51 -2.91
N LEU A 36 0.89 5.71 -3.36
CA LEU A 36 -0.02 6.66 -4.02
C LEU A 36 -0.59 6.06 -5.31
N ALA A 37 0.24 5.39 -6.11
CA ALA A 37 -0.22 4.74 -7.34
C ALA A 37 -1.31 3.70 -7.06
N GLN A 38 -1.11 2.84 -6.06
CA GLN A 38 -2.08 1.84 -5.65
C GLN A 38 -3.32 2.45 -5.00
N PHE A 39 -3.15 3.49 -4.16
CA PHE A 39 -4.25 4.20 -3.52
C PHE A 39 -5.18 4.87 -4.54
N LEU A 40 -4.62 5.51 -5.56
CA LEU A 40 -5.40 6.09 -6.67
C LEU A 40 -6.14 5.00 -7.46
N ALA A 41 -5.55 3.83 -7.63
CA ALA A 41 -6.19 2.70 -8.29
C ALA A 41 -7.42 2.19 -7.51
N VAL A 42 -7.33 2.03 -6.18
CA VAL A 42 -8.49 1.60 -5.37
C VAL A 42 -9.60 2.65 -5.30
N LEU A 43 -9.27 3.94 -5.49
CA LEU A 43 -10.26 5.02 -5.65
C LEU A 43 -10.90 5.06 -7.05
N GLY A 44 -10.40 4.29 -8.01
CA GLY A 44 -10.87 4.31 -9.40
C GLY A 44 -10.45 5.57 -10.17
N ALA A 45 -9.40 6.26 -9.72
CA ALA A 45 -8.90 7.45 -10.39
C ALA A 45 -8.31 7.09 -11.76
N LYS A 46 -8.59 7.91 -12.78
CA LYS A 46 -7.99 7.82 -14.11
C LYS A 46 -7.04 8.99 -14.31
N ILE A 47 -5.79 8.69 -14.64
CA ILE A 47 -4.76 9.70 -14.93
C ILE A 47 -4.58 9.76 -16.45
N SER A 48 -4.75 10.95 -17.03
CA SER A 48 -4.50 11.24 -18.44
C SER A 48 -3.69 12.53 -18.56
N LEU A 49 -2.93 12.67 -19.65
CA LEU A 49 -2.25 13.93 -20.00
C LEU A 49 -3.20 14.94 -20.62
#